data_AF-N9PKE6-F1
#
_entry.id   AF-N9PKE6-F1
#
_cell.length_a   1.000
_cell.length_b   1.000
_cell.length_c   1.000
_cell.angle_alpha   90.00
_cell.angle_beta   90.00
_cell.angle_gamma   90.00
#
_symmetry.space_group_name_H-M   'P 1'
#
loop_
_entity.id
_entity.type
_entity.pdbx_description
1 polymer ?
#
loop_
_entity_poly.entity_id
_entity_poly.type
_entity_poly.pdbx_seq_one_letter_code
_entity_poly.pdbx_strand_id
1 'polypeptide(L)'
;MNLNIVKQQLRSCFLSFKENDAVPESEREINKAQFFESLAISDHYKEDHYTISSNDRNAMWYFLRAALRGNSNAAFKLGESYLHGELGLDKDYKKAQYWLERAMNQGHPQAKDYLYTAFSELAFS
;
A
#
# COMPACT_ATOMS: atom_id res chain seq x y z
N MET A 1 -17.01 35.35 -32.65
CA MET A 1 -16.60 34.21 -31.78
C MET A 1 -17.65 34.04 -30.69
N ASN A 2 -18.31 32.88 -30.59
CA ASN A 2 -19.47 32.69 -29.71
C ASN A 2 -18.99 32.41 -28.26
N LEU A 3 -19.39 33.27 -27.32
CA LEU A 3 -19.00 33.21 -25.92
C LEU A 3 -19.34 31.87 -25.25
N ASN A 4 -20.39 31.20 -25.69
CA ASN A 4 -20.79 29.90 -25.16
C ASN A 4 -19.83 28.78 -25.58
N ILE A 5 -19.30 28.84 -26.81
CA ILE A 5 -18.32 27.88 -27.31
C ILE A 5 -17.01 28.02 -26.54
N VAL A 6 -16.57 29.26 -26.27
CA VAL A 6 -15.35 29.53 -25.48
C VAL A 6 -15.51 29.05 -24.04
N LYS A 7 -16.67 29.31 -23.41
CA LYS A 7 -16.96 28.81 -22.05
C LYS A 7 -16.96 27.29 -21.99
N GLN A 8 -17.53 26.62 -22.99
CA GLN A 8 -17.58 25.17 -23.05
C GLN A 8 -16.18 24.56 -23.23
N GLN A 9 -15.36 25.13 -24.11
CA GLN A 9 -13.97 24.71 -24.32
C GLN A 9 -13.09 24.94 -23.09
N LEU A 10 -13.25 26.06 -22.39
CA LEU A 10 -12.53 26.31 -21.13
C LEU A 10 -12.93 25.31 -20.05
N ARG A 11 -14.23 24.95 -19.98
CA ARG A 11 -14.73 23.98 -19.00
C ARG A 11 -14.21 22.57 -19.28
N SER A 12 -14.17 22.13 -20.55
CA SER A 12 -13.60 20.83 -20.92
C SER A 12 -12.09 20.78 -20.70
N CYS A 13 -11.36 21.87 -20.99
CA CYS A 13 -9.92 21.96 -20.72
C CYS A 13 -9.63 21.89 -19.22
N PHE A 14 -10.41 22.60 -18.40
CA PHE A 14 -10.27 22.61 -16.95
C PHE A 14 -10.60 21.25 -16.30
N LEU A 15 -11.61 20.54 -16.82
CA LEU A 15 -11.95 19.19 -16.35
C LEU A 15 -10.84 18.17 -16.72
N SER A 16 -10.35 18.22 -17.95
CA SER A 16 -9.20 17.39 -18.40
C SER A 16 -7.93 17.67 -17.58
N PHE A 17 -7.69 18.94 -17.20
CA PHE A 17 -6.58 19.32 -16.34
C PHE A 17 -6.72 18.76 -14.91
N LYS A 18 -7.93 18.80 -14.33
CA LYS A 18 -8.19 18.20 -13.01
C LYS A 18 -8.04 16.68 -12.99
N GLU A 19 -8.34 16.01 -14.10
CA GLU A 19 -8.21 14.55 -14.21
C GLU A 19 -6.77 14.10 -14.46
N ASN A 20 -5.91 14.93 -15.09
CA ASN A 20 -4.52 14.59 -15.41
C ASN A 20 -3.49 14.90 -14.30
N ASP A 21 -3.78 15.79 -13.34
CA ASP A 21 -2.84 16.17 -12.27
C ASP A 21 -3.20 15.65 -10.87
N ALA A 22 -4.29 14.88 -10.73
CA ALA A 22 -4.70 14.33 -9.45
C ALA A 22 -3.96 13.01 -9.16
N VAL A 23 -2.99 13.05 -8.23
CA VAL A 23 -2.33 11.85 -7.67
C VAL A 23 -3.39 10.78 -7.39
N PRO A 24 -3.30 9.56 -7.94
CA PRO A 24 -4.30 8.51 -7.73
C PRO A 24 -4.57 8.29 -6.24
N GLU A 25 -5.81 7.99 -5.85
CA GLU A 25 -6.13 7.76 -4.43
C GLU A 25 -5.29 6.61 -3.86
N SER A 26 -5.03 5.56 -4.63
CA SER A 26 -4.11 4.47 -4.26
C SER A 26 -2.71 4.97 -3.87
N GLU A 27 -2.23 6.01 -4.55
CA GLU A 27 -0.92 6.62 -4.33
C GLU A 27 -0.95 7.60 -3.14
N ARG A 28 -2.06 8.30 -2.93
CA ARG A 28 -2.25 9.08 -1.68
C ARG A 28 -2.27 8.19 -0.45
N GLU A 29 -2.95 7.04 -0.52
CA GLU A 29 -3.03 6.13 0.62
C GLU A 29 -1.70 5.44 0.91
N ILE A 30 -0.92 5.01 -0.10
CA ILE A 30 0.41 4.44 0.17
C ILE A 30 1.37 5.46 0.77
N ASN A 31 1.32 6.73 0.33
CA ASN A 31 2.17 7.77 0.91
C ASN A 31 1.87 8.00 2.39
N LYS A 32 0.58 7.95 2.79
CA LYS A 32 0.21 7.98 4.21
C LYS A 32 0.69 6.74 4.94
N ALA A 33 0.57 5.55 4.32
CA ALA A 33 1.04 4.30 4.92
C ALA A 33 2.53 4.36 5.25
N GLN A 34 3.36 4.76 4.27
CA GLN A 34 4.80 4.93 4.42
C GLN A 34 5.16 5.99 5.47
N PHE A 35 4.39 7.09 5.55
CA PHE A 35 4.58 8.09 6.59
C PHE A 35 4.38 7.49 7.98
N PHE A 36 3.27 6.79 8.22
CA PHE A 36 3.03 6.16 9.51
C PHE A 36 3.99 5.01 9.80
N GLU A 37 4.42 4.26 8.79
CA GLU A 37 5.46 3.24 8.92
C GLU A 37 6.77 3.87 9.39
N SER A 38 7.17 5.02 8.82
CA SER A 38 8.37 5.74 9.26
C SER A 38 8.28 6.21 10.71
N LEU A 39 7.08 6.64 11.15
CA LEU A 39 6.84 7.02 12.54
C LEU A 39 6.88 5.82 13.46
N ALA A 40 6.25 4.70 13.07
CA ALA A 40 6.28 3.46 13.84
C ALA A 40 7.72 2.98 14.03
N ILE A 41 8.52 2.98 12.97
CA ILE A 41 9.95 2.67 13.03
C ILE A 41 10.66 3.61 14.02
N SER A 42 10.40 4.92 13.95
CA SER A 42 10.97 5.86 14.91
C SER A 42 10.54 5.60 16.36
N ASP A 43 9.33 5.12 16.60
CA ASP A 43 8.84 4.79 17.94
C ASP A 43 9.54 3.53 18.45
N HIS A 44 9.66 2.50 17.61
CA HIS A 44 10.38 1.26 17.93
C HIS A 44 11.87 1.48 18.23
N TYR A 45 12.51 2.50 17.64
CA TYR A 45 13.90 2.84 17.95
C TYR A 45 14.08 3.62 19.25
N LYS A 46 13.04 4.28 19.76
CA LYS A 46 13.11 5.05 21.02
C LYS A 46 12.82 4.18 22.23
N GLU A 47 12.01 3.15 22.06
CA GLU A 47 11.64 2.22 23.12
C GLU A 47 12.63 1.04 23.14
N ASP A 48 13.16 0.69 24.31
CA ASP A 48 14.08 -0.46 24.47
C ASP A 48 13.41 -1.83 24.17
N HIS A 49 12.08 -1.83 24.04
CA HIS A 49 11.26 -3.02 23.81
C HIS A 49 10.28 -2.76 22.66
N TYR A 50 10.20 -3.73 21.74
CA TYR A 50 9.29 -3.67 20.59
C TYR A 50 7.83 -3.66 21.07
N THR A 51 7.15 -2.52 20.93
CA THR A 51 5.75 -2.34 21.35
C THR A 51 4.92 -1.86 20.18
N ILE A 52 3.78 -2.52 19.94
CA ILE A 52 2.87 -2.14 18.86
C ILE A 52 2.32 -0.74 19.15
N SER A 53 2.75 0.23 18.34
CA SER A 53 2.36 1.63 18.44
C SER A 53 1.03 1.89 17.72
N SER A 54 0.44 3.07 17.97
CA SER A 54 -0.68 3.53 17.14
C SER A 54 -0.27 3.75 15.69
N ASN A 55 1.01 4.05 15.44
CA ASN A 55 1.54 4.31 14.10
C ASN A 55 1.61 3.02 13.28
N ASP A 56 1.92 1.87 13.90
CA ASP A 56 1.84 0.55 13.25
C ASP A 56 0.45 0.27 12.69
N ARG A 57 -0.59 0.49 13.52
CA ARG A 57 -1.98 0.28 13.12
C ARG A 57 -2.43 1.26 12.03
N ASN A 58 -1.98 2.50 12.10
CA ASN A 58 -2.25 3.50 11.07
C ASN A 58 -1.59 3.10 9.74
N ALA A 59 -0.32 2.71 9.76
CA ALA A 59 0.40 2.25 8.57
C ALA A 59 -0.32 1.08 7.91
N MET A 60 -0.67 0.05 8.71
CA MET A 60 -1.49 -1.08 8.28
C MET A 60 -2.77 -0.60 7.59
N TRP A 61 -3.56 0.24 8.25
CA TRP A 61 -4.84 0.71 7.72
C TRP A 61 -4.70 1.40 6.35
N TYR A 62 -3.67 2.21 6.18
CA TYR A 62 -3.41 2.89 4.91
C TYR A 62 -2.88 1.94 3.83
N PHE A 63 -2.03 0.96 4.18
CA PHE A 63 -1.63 -0.09 3.24
C PHE A 63 -2.83 -0.89 2.75
N LEU A 64 -3.76 -1.24 3.64
CA LEU A 64 -5.01 -1.92 3.25
C LEU A 64 -5.79 -1.10 2.23
N ARG A 65 -6.00 0.19 2.49
CA ARG A 65 -6.76 1.07 1.61
C ARG A 65 -6.08 1.24 0.25
N ALA A 66 -4.76 1.35 0.22
CA ALA A 66 -3.98 1.43 -1.02
C ALA A 66 -4.07 0.11 -1.82
N ALA A 67 -3.90 -1.04 -1.17
CA ALA A 67 -3.94 -2.37 -1.80
C ALA A 67 -5.34 -2.70 -2.38
N LEU A 68 -6.39 -2.33 -1.65
CA LEU A 68 -7.78 -2.46 -2.13
C LEU A 68 -8.04 -1.62 -3.38
N ARG A 69 -7.30 -0.52 -3.57
CA ARG A 69 -7.35 0.36 -4.75
C ARG A 69 -6.37 -0.04 -5.86
N GLY A 70 -5.72 -1.20 -5.77
CA GLY A 70 -4.86 -1.70 -6.83
C GLY A 70 -3.39 -1.31 -6.70
N ASN A 71 -2.97 -0.74 -5.58
CA ASN A 71 -1.55 -0.48 -5.36
C ASN A 71 -0.82 -1.80 -5.05
N SER A 72 0.02 -2.23 -6.00
CA SER A 72 0.74 -3.50 -5.93
C SER A 72 1.82 -3.50 -4.83
N ASN A 73 2.48 -2.36 -4.58
CA ASN A 73 3.45 -2.20 -3.50
C ASN A 73 2.78 -2.33 -2.13
N ALA A 74 1.59 -1.75 -1.96
CA ALA A 74 0.84 -1.88 -0.71
C ALA A 74 0.35 -3.31 -0.47
N ALA A 75 -0.11 -4.00 -1.53
CA ALA A 75 -0.46 -5.41 -1.44
C ALA A 75 0.76 -6.27 -1.06
N PHE A 76 1.92 -5.99 -1.64
CA PHE A 76 3.17 -6.67 -1.28
C PHE A 76 3.52 -6.46 0.19
N LYS A 77 3.48 -5.22 0.68
CA LYS A 77 3.79 -4.89 2.07
C LYS A 77 2.84 -5.59 3.07
N LEU A 78 1.55 -5.69 2.76
CA LEU A 78 0.61 -6.46 3.58
C LEU A 78 0.99 -7.94 3.63
N GLY A 79 1.38 -8.50 2.49
CA GLY A 79 1.88 -9.87 2.40
C GLY A 79 3.05 -10.13 3.34
N GLU A 80 4.06 -9.28 3.27
CA GLU A 80 5.24 -9.30 4.14
C GLU A 80 4.86 -9.15 5.62
N SER A 81 4.01 -8.17 5.97
CA SER A 81 3.65 -7.93 7.37
C SER A 81 2.87 -9.08 7.98
N TYR A 82 2.01 -9.78 7.22
CA TYR A 82 1.35 -11.00 7.69
C TYR A 82 2.30 -12.22 7.80
N LEU A 83 3.41 -12.27 7.06
CA LEU A 83 4.42 -13.32 7.20
C LEU A 83 5.22 -13.16 8.50
N HIS A 84 5.60 -11.93 8.79
CA HIS A 84 6.52 -11.61 9.88
C HIS A 84 5.81 -11.24 11.19
N GLY A 85 4.53 -10.89 11.13
CA GLY A 85 3.77 -10.40 12.28
C GLY A 85 4.13 -8.95 12.61
N GLU A 86 4.24 -8.11 11.58
CA GLU A 86 4.60 -6.69 11.70
C GLU A 86 3.36 -5.79 11.68
N LEU A 87 3.55 -4.50 11.96
CA LEU A 87 2.49 -3.49 11.94
C LEU A 87 1.30 -3.82 12.86
N GLY A 88 1.58 -4.55 13.94
CA GLY A 88 0.57 -5.01 14.90
C GLY A 88 -0.32 -6.14 14.39
N LEU A 89 0.09 -6.85 13.35
CA LEU A 89 -0.58 -8.04 12.84
C LEU A 89 0.01 -9.29 13.48
N ASP A 90 -0.84 -10.27 13.75
CA ASP A 90 -0.38 -11.63 14.01
C ASP A 90 0.05 -12.29 12.69
N LYS A 91 1.00 -13.23 12.79
CA LYS A 91 1.40 -14.05 11.64
C LYS A 91 0.20 -14.83 11.09
N ASP A 92 -0.08 -14.66 9.81
CA ASP A 92 -1.17 -15.34 9.11
C ASP A 92 -0.74 -15.66 7.68
N TYR A 93 -0.19 -16.85 7.49
CA TYR A 93 0.34 -17.31 6.20
C TYR A 93 -0.72 -17.32 5.09
N LYS A 94 -1.99 -17.58 5.42
CA LYS A 94 -3.06 -17.59 4.42
C LYS A 94 -3.34 -16.18 3.91
N LYS A 95 -3.41 -15.20 4.83
CA LYS A 95 -3.55 -13.79 4.43
C LYS A 95 -2.32 -13.28 3.71
N ALA A 96 -1.13 -13.67 4.14
CA ALA A 96 0.09 -13.31 3.45
C ALA A 96 0.10 -13.78 2.00
N GLN A 97 -0.22 -15.07 1.77
CA GLN A 97 -0.33 -15.64 0.43
C GLN A 97 -1.33 -14.85 -0.42
N TYR A 98 -2.53 -14.60 0.12
CA TYR A 98 -3.57 -13.84 -0.57
C TYR A 98 -3.08 -12.46 -1.04
N TRP A 99 -2.40 -11.71 -0.17
CA TRP A 99 -1.93 -10.37 -0.51
C TRP A 99 -0.73 -10.39 -1.49
N LEU A 100 0.18 -11.35 -1.37
CA LEU A 100 1.30 -11.54 -2.30
C LEU A 100 0.83 -11.97 -3.70
N GLU A 101 -0.14 -12.89 -3.78
CA GLU A 101 -0.77 -13.27 -5.05
C GLU A 101 -1.44 -12.07 -5.72
N ARG A 102 -2.12 -11.24 -4.91
CA ARG A 102 -2.74 -10.00 -5.39
C ARG A 102 -1.69 -9.00 -5.89
N ALA A 103 -0.58 -8.84 -5.17
CA ALA A 103 0.54 -7.99 -5.60
C ALA A 103 1.14 -8.47 -6.92
N MET A 104 1.35 -9.78 -7.07
CA MET A 104 1.82 -10.41 -8.31
C MET A 104 0.85 -10.15 -9.47
N ASN A 105 -0.45 -10.37 -9.26
CA ASN A 105 -1.48 -10.11 -10.28
C ASN A 105 -1.59 -8.63 -10.68
N GLN A 106 -1.22 -7.72 -9.78
CA GLN A 106 -1.14 -6.27 -10.03
C GLN A 106 0.23 -5.84 -10.59
N GLY A 107 1.13 -6.79 -10.89
CA GLY A 107 2.41 -6.52 -11.54
C GLY A 107 3.55 -6.11 -10.60
N HIS A 108 3.47 -6.39 -9.30
CA HIS A 108 4.59 -6.15 -8.39
C HIS A 108 5.80 -7.02 -8.79
N PRO A 109 6.97 -6.43 -9.07
CA PRO A 109 8.09 -7.15 -9.69
C PRO A 109 8.66 -8.25 -8.80
N GLN A 110 8.63 -8.07 -7.48
CA GLN A 110 9.24 -9.00 -6.51
C GLN A 110 8.23 -9.95 -5.87
N ALA A 111 6.93 -9.79 -6.10
CA ALA A 111 5.92 -10.54 -5.34
C ALA A 111 5.97 -12.04 -5.61
N LYS A 112 6.23 -12.44 -6.86
CA LYS A 112 6.34 -13.84 -7.26
C LYS A 112 7.52 -14.54 -6.57
N ASP A 113 8.71 -13.94 -6.66
CA ASP A 113 9.94 -14.54 -6.10
C ASP A 113 9.89 -14.59 -4.57
N TYR A 114 9.31 -13.56 -3.95
CA TYR A 114 9.09 -13.50 -2.51
C TYR A 114 8.10 -14.56 -2.03
N LEU A 115 6.96 -14.72 -2.73
CA LEU A 115 5.98 -15.77 -2.42
C LEU A 115 6.63 -17.15 -2.54
N TYR A 116 7.37 -17.42 -3.62
CA TYR A 116 8.06 -18.71 -3.77
C TYR A 116 9.05 -18.95 -2.63
N THR A 117 9.92 -17.99 -2.33
CA THR A 117 10.94 -18.12 -1.28
C THR A 117 10.29 -18.34 0.09
N ALA A 118 9.39 -17.46 0.50
CA ALA A 118 8.76 -17.51 1.82
C ALA A 118 8.00 -18.81 2.07
N PHE A 119 7.24 -19.30 1.08
CA PHE A 119 6.46 -20.54 1.24
C PHE A 119 7.30 -21.80 1.03
N SER A 120 8.41 -21.72 0.30
CA SER A 120 9.38 -22.82 0.25
C SER A 120 10.03 -23.01 1.62
N GLU A 121 10.45 -21.93 2.28
CA GLU A 121 11.06 -21.99 3.61
C GLU A 121 10.09 -22.59 4.63
N LEU A 122 8.81 -22.19 4.59
CA LEU A 122 7.76 -22.75 5.45
C LEU A 122 7.46 -24.23 5.18
N ALA A 123 7.66 -24.71 3.95
CA ALA A 123 7.45 -26.11 3.62
C ALA A 123 8.56 -27.04 4.14
N PHE A 124 9.74 -26.48 4.44
CA PHE A 124 10.91 -27.22 4.91
C PHE A 124 11.30 -26.89 6.37
N SER A 125 10.56 -25.99 7.04
CA SER A 125 10.69 -25.68 8.48
C SER A 125 9.88 -26.63 9.35
#